data_AF-A0A6P0MPS1-F1
#
_entry.id   AF-A0A6P0MPS1-F1
#
_cell.length_a   1.000
_cell.length_b   1.000
_cell.length_c   1.000
_cell.angle_alpha   90.00
_cell.angle_beta   90.00
_cell.angle_gamma   90.00
#
_symmetry.space_group_name_H-M   'P 1'
#
loop_
_entity.id
_entity.type
_entity.pdbx_description
1 polymer ?
#
loop_
_entity_poly.entity_id
_entity_poly.type
_entity_poly.pdbx_seq_one_letter_code
_entity_poly.pdbx_strand_id
1 'polypeptide(L)'
;MGLFDRTSVVVKANLNEMIKQAENPEKVLEQVINSIQEVLIQTKIAIAKVESIPNQKAKINYDVATAEVTKWEENLRKAEKANNEYLTFYARERLKNHKISAKIASQKIDENTGKSDTLKNNLVSLEKKLSEVKSLKDNLYPSNRLTKLFSPNSSDYRFSNIEMRLQNLQLELETTRQRLFDQQETTTKLINSNCIALKEVKKILADLNGNDQEKNIEQLFSSLESDSDTEHELSFMKELLTKESVTQQELTKLKEETPLPDSEVDDELETLRKQLDNL
;
A
#
# COMPACT_ATOMS: atom_id res chain seq x y z
N MET A 1 28.03 14.59 18.13
CA MET A 1 28.48 14.03 19.42
C MET A 1 27.26 13.41 20.10
N GLY A 2 26.95 12.17 19.75
CA GLY A 2 25.68 11.54 20.07
C GLY A 2 25.64 11.00 21.50
N LEU A 3 24.44 10.85 22.06
CA LEU A 3 24.19 10.21 23.36
C LEU A 3 24.84 8.81 23.47
N PHE A 4 25.05 8.14 22.33
CA PHE A 4 25.72 6.85 22.18
C PHE A 4 27.21 6.84 22.53
N ASP A 5 27.94 7.96 22.35
CA ASP A 5 29.37 8.03 22.69
C ASP A 5 29.58 8.12 24.22
N ARG A 6 28.60 8.69 24.93
CA ARG A 6 28.68 8.89 26.39
C ARG A 6 28.24 7.66 27.17
N THR A 7 27.30 6.87 26.66
CA THR A 7 26.92 5.59 27.28
C THR A 7 27.97 4.50 27.06
N SER A 8 28.68 4.52 25.91
CA SER A 8 29.79 3.59 25.63
C SER A 8 30.93 3.67 26.66
N VAL A 9 31.22 4.86 27.19
CA VAL A 9 32.32 5.07 28.16
C VAL A 9 31.95 4.58 29.57
N VAL A 10 30.69 4.75 29.99
CA VAL A 10 30.24 4.36 31.34
C VAL A 10 30.02 2.84 31.45
N VAL A 11 29.60 2.19 30.36
CA VAL A 11 29.40 0.74 30.33
C VAL A 11 30.73 -0.04 30.34
N LYS A 12 31.80 0.52 29.74
CA LYS A 12 33.15 -0.08 29.76
C LYS A 12 33.76 -0.18 31.16
N ALA A 13 33.42 0.73 32.08
CA ALA A 13 33.99 0.75 33.43
C ALA A 13 33.37 -0.33 34.34
N ASN A 14 32.05 -0.51 34.29
CA ASN A 14 31.36 -1.53 35.09
C ASN A 14 31.56 -2.97 34.56
N LEU A 15 31.79 -3.13 33.25
CA LEU A 15 32.03 -4.46 32.67
C LEU A 15 33.43 -5.01 32.96
N ASN A 16 34.41 -4.16 33.29
CA ASN A 16 35.75 -4.60 33.70
C ASN A 16 35.75 -5.32 35.06
N GLU A 17 34.75 -5.07 35.92
CA GLU A 17 34.56 -5.77 37.20
C GLU A 17 33.78 -7.08 37.03
N MET A 18 32.76 -7.13 36.14
CA MET A 18 32.05 -8.39 35.83
C MET A 18 32.92 -9.43 35.13
N ILE A 19 33.91 -9.02 34.33
CA ILE A 19 34.81 -9.95 33.63
C ILE A 19 35.85 -10.57 34.56
N LYS A 20 36.36 -9.83 35.55
CA LYS A 20 37.21 -10.41 36.61
C LYS A 20 36.46 -11.45 37.46
N GLN A 21 35.13 -11.46 37.38
CA GLN A 21 34.22 -12.36 38.10
C GLN A 21 33.56 -13.41 37.17
N ALA A 22 33.94 -13.46 35.89
CA ALA A 22 33.43 -14.42 34.93
C ALA A 22 34.17 -15.76 35.06
N GLU A 23 33.77 -16.57 36.03
CA GLU A 23 34.32 -17.91 36.31
C GLU A 23 34.30 -18.89 35.11
N ASN A 24 33.52 -18.67 34.02
CA ASN A 24 33.46 -19.57 32.86
C ASN A 24 33.02 -18.90 31.53
N PRO A 25 33.90 -18.79 30.50
CA PRO A 25 33.60 -18.14 29.20
C PRO A 25 32.62 -18.94 28.32
N GLU A 26 32.54 -20.26 28.51
CA GLU A 26 31.60 -21.13 27.78
C GLU A 26 30.15 -20.77 28.09
N LYS A 27 29.85 -20.53 29.38
CA LYS A 27 28.52 -20.13 29.82
C LYS A 27 28.12 -18.74 29.27
N VAL A 28 29.09 -17.82 29.17
CA VAL A 28 28.87 -16.49 28.60
C VAL A 28 28.53 -16.60 27.11
N LEU A 29 29.23 -17.45 26.35
CA LEU A 29 28.91 -17.70 24.94
C LEU A 29 27.49 -18.23 24.74
N GLU A 30 27.06 -19.18 25.58
CA GLU A 30 25.70 -19.72 25.51
C GLU A 30 24.64 -18.66 25.84
N GLN A 31 24.89 -17.84 26.87
CA GLN A 31 24.02 -16.71 27.20
C GLN A 31 23.91 -15.71 26.05
N VAL A 32 25.03 -15.40 25.39
CA VAL A 32 25.03 -14.51 24.21
C VAL A 32 24.28 -15.13 23.04
N ILE A 33 24.45 -16.42 22.76
CA ILE A 33 23.70 -17.13 21.70
C ILE A 33 22.20 -17.05 21.97
N ASN A 34 21.76 -17.38 23.19
CA ASN A 34 20.34 -17.33 23.57
C ASN A 34 19.79 -15.91 23.45
N SER A 35 20.54 -14.91 23.92
CA SER A 35 20.15 -13.51 23.82
C SER A 35 20.04 -13.03 22.36
N ILE A 36 20.98 -13.42 21.47
CA ILE A 36 20.88 -13.09 20.04
C ILE A 36 19.63 -13.74 19.42
N GLN A 37 19.34 -14.99 19.76
CA GLN A 37 18.15 -15.70 19.26
C GLN A 37 16.85 -15.02 19.71
N GLU A 38 16.76 -14.59 20.96
CA GLU A 38 15.62 -13.82 21.47
C GLU A 38 15.42 -12.52 20.71
N VAL A 39 16.49 -11.72 20.52
CA VAL A 39 16.42 -10.46 19.77
C VAL A 39 16.07 -10.70 18.31
N LEU A 40 16.54 -11.80 17.71
CA LEU A 40 16.20 -12.20 16.34
C LEU A 40 14.69 -12.49 16.20
N ILE A 41 14.10 -13.25 17.14
CA ILE A 41 12.66 -13.53 17.18
C ILE A 41 11.89 -12.21 17.34
N GLN A 42 12.29 -11.34 18.27
CA GLN A 42 11.64 -10.04 18.46
C GLN A 42 11.73 -9.15 17.21
N THR A 43 12.85 -9.20 16.49
CA THR A 43 13.05 -8.45 15.24
C THR A 43 12.12 -8.97 14.15
N LYS A 44 11.98 -10.29 14.00
CA LYS A 44 11.01 -10.91 13.08
C LYS A 44 9.57 -10.49 13.40
N ILE A 45 9.20 -10.48 14.66
CA ILE A 45 7.88 -10.01 15.10
C ILE A 45 7.69 -8.51 14.80
N ALA A 46 8.72 -7.68 15.00
CA ALA A 46 8.65 -6.26 14.67
C ALA A 46 8.43 -6.02 13.17
N ILE A 47 9.17 -6.74 12.31
CA ILE A 47 9.00 -6.70 10.86
C ILE A 47 7.56 -7.06 10.49
N ALA A 48 7.07 -8.20 11.00
CA ALA A 48 5.71 -8.65 10.73
C ALA A 48 4.65 -7.62 11.18
N LYS A 49 4.85 -6.98 12.35
CA LYS A 49 3.93 -5.93 12.85
C LYS A 49 3.93 -4.69 11.95
N VAL A 50 5.08 -4.26 11.45
CA VAL A 50 5.20 -3.09 10.57
C VAL A 50 4.63 -3.39 9.18
N GLU A 51 4.87 -4.59 8.65
CA GLU A 51 4.40 -4.98 7.32
C GLU A 51 2.91 -5.31 7.29
N SER A 52 2.36 -5.88 8.36
CA SER A 52 0.95 -6.29 8.39
C SER A 52 0.02 -5.08 8.57
N ILE A 53 0.01 -4.41 9.71
CA ILE A 53 -1.11 -3.51 10.04
C ILE A 53 -0.91 -2.09 9.48
N PRO A 54 0.22 -1.39 9.73
CA PRO A 54 0.44 -0.03 9.22
C PRO A 54 0.51 0.02 7.70
N ASN A 55 1.27 -0.89 7.08
CA ASN A 55 1.49 -0.86 5.63
C ASN A 55 0.22 -1.23 4.87
N GLN A 56 -0.50 -2.28 5.28
CA GLN A 56 -1.79 -2.63 4.68
C GLN A 56 -2.80 -1.50 4.80
N LYS A 57 -2.90 -0.84 5.97
CA LYS A 57 -3.80 0.30 6.14
C LYS A 57 -3.40 1.50 5.29
N ALA A 58 -2.11 1.81 5.21
CA ALA A 58 -1.63 2.90 4.37
C ALA A 58 -1.93 2.61 2.89
N LYS A 59 -1.79 1.36 2.45
CA LYS A 59 -2.17 0.91 1.12
C LYS A 59 -3.67 1.04 0.85
N ILE A 60 -4.53 0.56 1.76
CA ILE A 60 -5.99 0.73 1.64
C ILE A 60 -6.36 2.22 1.52
N ASN A 61 -5.78 3.08 2.36
CA ASN A 61 -6.04 4.52 2.31
C ASN A 61 -5.57 5.14 1.00
N TYR A 62 -4.44 4.67 0.45
CA TYR A 62 -3.95 5.09 -0.86
C TYR A 62 -4.89 4.66 -1.97
N ASP A 63 -5.33 3.39 -1.98
CA ASP A 63 -6.25 2.84 -2.97
C ASP A 63 -7.60 3.58 -2.94
N VAL A 64 -8.13 3.87 -1.75
CA VAL A 64 -9.36 4.66 -1.59
C VAL A 64 -9.16 6.10 -2.08
N ALA A 65 -8.07 6.76 -1.69
CA ALA A 65 -7.81 8.14 -2.09
C ALA A 65 -7.59 8.27 -3.61
N THR A 66 -6.94 7.29 -4.24
CA THR A 66 -6.72 7.26 -5.69
C THR A 66 -8.01 6.97 -6.45
N ALA A 67 -8.87 6.08 -5.96
CA ALA A 67 -10.21 5.88 -6.53
C ALA A 67 -11.05 7.16 -6.50
N GLU A 68 -11.03 7.89 -5.38
CA GLU A 68 -11.70 9.19 -5.28
C GLU A 68 -11.08 10.23 -6.23
N VAL A 69 -9.75 10.26 -6.39
CA VAL A 69 -9.10 11.12 -7.40
C VAL A 69 -9.69 10.85 -8.78
N THR A 70 -9.73 9.59 -9.23
CA THR A 70 -10.28 9.23 -10.54
C THR A 70 -11.73 9.67 -10.69
N LYS A 71 -12.58 9.39 -9.68
CA LYS A 71 -13.98 9.80 -9.66
C LYS A 71 -14.14 11.32 -9.80
N TRP A 72 -13.36 12.10 -9.06
CA TRP A 72 -13.44 13.56 -9.12
C TRP A 72 -12.81 14.16 -10.39
N GLU A 73 -11.86 13.48 -11.03
CA GLU A 73 -11.37 13.84 -12.37
C GLU A 73 -12.47 13.67 -13.43
N GLU A 74 -13.20 12.56 -13.37
CA GLU A 74 -14.34 12.31 -14.26
C GLU A 74 -15.47 13.32 -14.04
N ASN A 75 -15.84 13.58 -12.78
CA ASN A 75 -16.84 14.59 -12.43
C ASN A 75 -16.42 15.99 -12.87
N LEU A 76 -15.15 16.37 -12.70
CA LEU A 76 -14.63 17.63 -13.19
C LEU A 76 -14.80 17.75 -14.71
N ARG A 77 -14.44 16.69 -15.46
CA ARG A 77 -14.60 16.66 -16.91
C ARG A 77 -16.07 16.78 -17.33
N LYS A 78 -17.00 16.14 -16.60
CA LYS A 78 -18.45 16.25 -16.84
C LYS A 78 -18.95 17.67 -16.61
N ALA A 79 -18.57 18.30 -15.49
CA ALA A 79 -18.95 19.69 -15.20
C ALA A 79 -18.41 20.69 -16.21
N GLU A 80 -17.17 20.50 -16.68
CA GLU A 80 -16.56 21.34 -17.72
C GLU A 80 -17.29 21.20 -19.06
N LYS A 81 -17.69 19.98 -19.46
CA LYS A 81 -18.51 19.77 -20.67
C LYS A 81 -19.87 20.46 -20.58
N ALA A 82 -20.49 20.43 -19.40
CA ALA A 82 -21.78 21.07 -19.15
C ALA A 82 -21.68 22.59 -18.95
N ASN A 83 -20.48 23.18 -19.04
CA ASN A 83 -20.20 24.59 -18.75
C ASN A 83 -20.78 25.07 -17.40
N ASN A 84 -20.85 24.19 -16.40
CA ASN A 84 -21.33 24.54 -15.07
C ASN A 84 -20.14 24.96 -14.20
N GLU A 85 -19.90 26.27 -14.09
CA GLU A 85 -18.77 26.82 -13.35
C GLU A 85 -18.78 26.46 -11.86
N TYR A 86 -19.96 26.40 -11.24
CA TYR A 86 -20.09 26.04 -9.82
C TYR A 86 -19.66 24.59 -9.55
N LEU A 87 -20.18 23.65 -10.35
CA LEU A 87 -19.80 22.23 -10.24
C LEU A 87 -18.34 21.99 -10.62
N THR A 88 -17.81 22.77 -11.57
CA THR A 88 -16.41 22.71 -11.98
C THR A 88 -15.48 23.14 -10.84
N PHE A 89 -15.78 24.26 -10.18
CA PHE A 89 -15.03 24.72 -9.02
C PHE A 89 -15.03 23.68 -7.90
N TYR A 90 -16.22 23.17 -7.58
CA TYR A 90 -16.39 22.16 -6.53
C TYR A 90 -15.60 20.87 -6.82
N ALA A 91 -15.72 20.32 -8.04
CA ALA A 91 -15.01 19.12 -8.44
C ALA A 91 -13.49 19.32 -8.41
N ARG A 92 -13.00 20.51 -8.82
CA ARG A 92 -11.57 20.85 -8.79
C ARG A 92 -11.02 20.91 -7.37
N GLU A 93 -11.79 21.48 -6.44
CA GLU A 93 -11.40 21.54 -5.03
C GLU A 93 -11.34 20.13 -4.39
N ARG A 94 -12.35 19.30 -4.64
CA ARG A 94 -12.36 17.90 -4.19
C ARG A 94 -11.20 17.11 -4.76
N LEU A 95 -10.98 17.21 -6.07
CA LEU A 95 -9.85 16.58 -6.75
C LEU A 95 -8.51 16.94 -6.09
N LYS A 96 -8.29 18.23 -5.82
CA LYS A 96 -7.07 18.71 -5.14
C LYS A 96 -6.91 18.06 -3.76
N ASN A 97 -7.97 18.02 -2.96
CA ASN A 97 -7.94 17.43 -1.62
C ASN A 97 -7.63 15.94 -1.65
N HIS A 98 -8.26 15.18 -2.56
CA HIS A 98 -7.99 13.74 -2.71
C HIS A 98 -6.58 13.47 -3.26
N LYS A 99 -6.05 14.31 -4.16
CA LYS A 99 -4.65 14.24 -4.61
C LYS A 99 -3.65 14.45 -3.47
N ILE A 100 -3.91 15.42 -2.59
CA ILE A 100 -3.10 15.63 -1.38
C ILE A 100 -3.18 14.42 -0.45
N SER A 101 -4.38 13.89 -0.22
CA SER A 101 -4.60 12.70 0.60
C SER A 101 -3.84 11.47 0.08
N ALA A 102 -3.92 11.21 -1.23
CA ALA A 102 -3.19 10.13 -1.88
C ALA A 102 -1.67 10.29 -1.73
N LYS A 103 -1.16 11.53 -1.88
CA LYS A 103 0.27 11.82 -1.66
C LYS A 103 0.71 11.54 -0.23
N ILE A 104 -0.07 11.96 0.76
CA ILE A 104 0.20 11.69 2.18
C ILE A 104 0.17 10.18 2.46
N ALA A 105 -0.79 9.45 1.89
CA ALA A 105 -0.87 8.00 2.05
C ALA A 105 0.34 7.29 1.43
N SER A 106 0.79 7.72 0.25
CA SER A 106 2.01 7.23 -0.40
C SER A 106 3.25 7.46 0.47
N GLN A 107 3.43 8.68 1.01
CA GLN A 107 4.55 8.98 1.89
C GLN A 107 4.58 8.07 3.13
N LYS A 108 3.41 7.75 3.70
CA LYS A 108 3.31 6.80 4.82
C LYS A 108 3.69 5.37 4.43
N ILE A 109 3.38 4.93 3.20
CA ILE A 109 3.83 3.62 2.69
C ILE A 109 5.35 3.61 2.59
N ASP A 110 5.96 4.65 2.04
CA ASP A 110 7.41 4.77 1.89
C ASP A 110 8.11 4.77 3.27
N GLU A 111 7.59 5.54 4.23
CA GLU A 111 8.09 5.56 5.61
C GLU A 111 8.01 4.19 6.29
N ASN A 112 6.89 3.48 6.13
CA ASN A 112 6.72 2.15 6.71
C ASN A 112 7.65 1.12 6.05
N THR A 113 7.85 1.25 4.74
CA THR A 113 8.78 0.41 3.97
C THR A 113 10.21 0.63 4.45
N GLY A 114 10.65 1.89 4.58
CA GLY A 114 11.98 2.21 5.10
C GLY A 114 12.20 1.72 6.54
N LYS A 115 11.18 1.74 7.40
CA LYS A 115 11.23 1.13 8.74
C LYS A 115 11.39 -0.39 8.66
N SER A 116 10.63 -1.06 7.79
CA SER A 116 10.75 -2.51 7.56
C SER A 116 12.16 -2.89 7.05
N ASP A 117 12.69 -2.14 6.08
CA ASP A 117 14.01 -2.39 5.51
C ASP A 117 15.12 -2.20 6.54
N THR A 118 15.00 -1.18 7.41
CA THR A 118 15.91 -0.99 8.53
C THR A 118 15.91 -2.21 9.47
N LEU A 119 14.72 -2.73 9.81
CA LEU A 119 14.59 -3.92 10.65
C LEU A 119 15.13 -5.19 9.97
N LYS A 120 14.94 -5.35 8.66
CA LYS A 120 15.50 -6.45 7.87
C LYS A 120 17.03 -6.39 7.85
N ASN A 121 17.61 -5.20 7.69
CA ASN A 121 19.06 -5.01 7.75
C ASN A 121 19.62 -5.36 9.14
N ASN A 122 18.91 -4.97 10.21
CA ASN A 122 19.26 -5.36 11.58
C ASN A 122 19.19 -6.88 11.77
N LEU A 123 18.18 -7.54 11.20
CA LEU A 123 18.03 -9.00 11.23
C LEU A 123 19.23 -9.69 10.58
N VAL A 124 19.64 -9.26 9.37
CA VAL A 124 20.82 -9.82 8.69
C VAL A 124 22.10 -9.61 9.52
N SER A 125 22.23 -8.45 10.18
CA SER A 125 23.35 -8.18 11.09
C SER A 125 23.35 -9.12 12.30
N LEU A 126 22.18 -9.37 12.91
CA LEU A 126 22.03 -10.31 14.02
C LEU A 126 22.33 -11.76 13.61
N GLU A 127 21.94 -12.18 12.41
CA GLU A 127 22.27 -13.51 11.87
C GLU A 127 23.77 -13.69 11.66
N LYS A 128 24.45 -12.67 11.11
CA LYS A 128 25.92 -12.66 10.98
C LYS A 128 26.61 -12.78 12.35
N LYS A 129 26.13 -12.00 13.33
CA LYS A 129 26.63 -12.07 14.71
C LYS A 129 26.40 -13.44 15.34
N LEU A 130 25.22 -14.04 15.15
CA LEU A 130 24.92 -15.39 15.62
C LEU A 130 25.89 -16.40 15.04
N SER A 131 26.18 -16.31 13.74
CA SER A 131 27.17 -17.17 13.07
C SER A 131 28.56 -16.99 13.64
N GLU A 132 28.97 -15.74 13.93
CA GLU A 132 30.25 -15.44 14.56
C GLU A 132 30.34 -16.06 15.97
N VAL A 133 29.33 -15.88 16.82
CA VAL A 133 29.32 -16.43 18.18
C VAL A 133 29.30 -17.95 18.18
N LYS A 134 28.56 -18.58 17.25
CA LYS A 134 28.61 -20.04 17.06
C LYS A 134 29.98 -20.51 16.63
N SER A 135 30.61 -19.85 15.65
CA SER A 135 31.97 -20.17 15.24
C SER A 135 32.98 -20.00 16.37
N LEU A 136 32.83 -18.97 17.22
CA LEU A 136 33.64 -18.80 18.41
C LEU A 136 33.45 -19.95 19.40
N LYS A 137 32.20 -20.38 19.65
CA LYS A 137 31.88 -21.55 20.48
C LYS A 137 32.56 -22.81 19.93
N ASP A 138 32.42 -23.09 18.64
CA ASP A 138 32.98 -24.28 17.98
C ASP A 138 34.52 -24.28 17.99
N ASN A 139 35.15 -23.11 17.89
CA ASN A 139 36.61 -22.95 17.98
C ASN A 139 37.16 -23.08 19.41
N LEU A 140 36.33 -22.86 20.43
CA LEU A 140 36.68 -22.95 21.85
C LEU A 140 36.42 -24.35 22.43
N TYR A 141 35.47 -25.09 21.84
CA TYR A 141 35.08 -26.44 22.25
C TYR A 141 36.16 -27.55 22.18
N PRO A 142 37.23 -27.49 21.35
CA PRO A 142 38.25 -28.52 21.39
C PRO A 142 39.08 -28.37 22.68
N SER A 143 38.81 -29.25 23.65
CA SER A 143 39.22 -29.26 25.07
C SER A 143 40.71 -29.10 25.41
N ASN A 144 41.60 -28.86 24.44
CA ASN A 144 43.03 -28.62 24.68
C ASN A 144 43.41 -27.13 24.81
N ARG A 145 42.53 -26.19 24.43
CA ARG A 145 42.79 -24.74 24.57
C ARG A 145 42.21 -24.15 25.83
N LEU A 146 40.97 -24.49 26.20
CA LEU A 146 40.36 -24.06 27.46
C LEU A 146 41.23 -24.50 28.65
N THR A 147 41.63 -25.77 28.71
CA THR A 147 42.49 -26.31 29.78
C THR A 147 43.89 -25.67 29.84
N LYS A 148 44.41 -25.15 28.72
CA LYS A 148 45.68 -24.39 28.68
C LYS A 148 45.51 -22.89 28.98
N LEU A 149 44.33 -22.34 28.69
CA LEU A 149 43.94 -20.96 29.02
C LEU A 149 43.63 -20.78 30.51
N PHE A 150 43.17 -21.83 31.20
CA PHE A 150 42.93 -21.85 32.64
C PHE A 150 44.18 -22.14 33.48
N SER A 151 45.37 -22.18 32.87
CA SER A 151 46.61 -22.22 33.65
C SER A 151 46.86 -20.84 34.27
N PRO A 152 46.93 -20.70 35.60
CA PRO A 152 47.05 -19.40 36.27
C PRO A 152 48.30 -18.57 35.90
N ASN A 153 49.26 -19.16 35.19
CA ASN A 153 50.56 -18.56 34.86
C ASN A 153 50.78 -18.29 33.36
N SER A 154 49.80 -18.52 32.48
CA SER A 154 49.97 -18.22 31.06
C SER A 154 49.44 -16.84 30.71
N SER A 155 50.33 -15.93 30.34
CA SER A 155 50.09 -14.60 29.76
C SER A 155 49.48 -14.69 28.35
N ASP A 156 48.35 -15.39 28.22
CA ASP A 156 47.73 -15.66 26.93
C ASP A 156 46.76 -14.53 26.56
N TYR A 157 47.30 -13.50 25.90
CA TYR A 157 46.60 -12.36 25.29
C TYR A 157 45.39 -12.76 24.43
N ARG A 158 45.31 -14.03 24.01
CA ARG A 158 44.20 -14.60 23.23
C ARG A 158 42.89 -14.67 24.03
N PHE A 159 42.95 -14.86 25.35
CA PHE A 159 41.75 -14.86 26.20
C PHE A 159 41.15 -13.46 26.32
N SER A 160 42.00 -12.47 26.61
CA SER A 160 41.62 -11.07 26.72
C SER A 160 40.95 -10.56 25.43
N ASN A 161 41.43 -11.00 24.26
CA ASN A 161 40.81 -10.65 22.99
C ASN A 161 39.43 -11.28 22.79
N ILE A 162 39.22 -12.52 23.25
CA ILE A 162 37.92 -13.20 23.17
C ILE A 162 36.93 -12.58 24.16
N GLU A 163 37.36 -12.31 25.39
CA GLU A 163 36.56 -11.63 26.41
C GLU A 163 36.12 -10.24 25.94
N MET A 164 37.05 -9.45 25.42
CA MET A 164 36.75 -8.14 24.86
C MET A 164 35.78 -8.24 23.67
N ARG A 165 35.90 -9.28 22.83
CA ARG A 165 34.96 -9.51 21.73
C ARG A 165 33.56 -9.85 22.24
N LEU A 166 33.43 -10.71 23.24
CA LEU A 166 32.15 -11.08 23.85
C LEU A 166 31.48 -9.87 24.52
N GLN A 167 32.26 -9.08 25.23
CA GLN A 167 31.80 -7.85 25.87
C GLN A 167 31.27 -6.83 24.85
N ASN A 168 32.00 -6.64 23.75
CA ASN A 168 31.57 -5.78 22.65
C ASN A 168 30.28 -6.30 21.99
N LEU A 169 30.17 -7.61 21.76
CA LEU A 169 28.97 -8.23 21.20
C LEU A 169 27.75 -8.06 22.11
N GLN A 170 27.92 -8.18 23.43
CA GLN A 170 26.85 -7.93 24.41
C GLN A 170 26.38 -6.47 24.38
N LEU A 171 27.31 -5.51 24.34
CA LEU A 171 26.98 -4.09 24.26
C LEU A 171 26.26 -3.76 22.94
N GLU A 172 26.75 -4.29 21.83
CA GLU A 172 26.11 -4.13 20.54
C GLU A 172 24.73 -4.80 20.48
N LEU A 173 24.53 -5.92 21.17
CA LEU A 173 23.23 -6.57 21.29
C LEU A 173 22.26 -5.72 22.09
N GLU A 174 22.68 -5.21 23.25
CA GLU A 174 21.80 -4.41 24.11
C GLU A 174 21.39 -3.11 23.40
N THR A 175 22.31 -2.47 22.67
CA THR A 175 21.96 -1.31 21.83
C THR A 175 21.00 -1.66 20.70
N THR A 176 21.13 -2.84 20.09
CA THR A 176 20.20 -3.32 19.06
C THR A 176 18.82 -3.60 19.66
N ARG A 177 18.77 -4.21 20.84
CA ARG A 177 17.54 -4.49 21.60
C ARG A 177 16.82 -3.20 21.98
N GLN A 178 17.54 -2.20 22.48
CA GLN A 178 16.95 -0.89 22.81
C GLN A 178 16.34 -0.21 21.59
N ARG A 179 17.08 -0.16 20.46
CA ARG A 179 16.54 0.40 19.20
C ARG A 179 15.30 -0.33 18.73
N LEU A 180 15.30 -1.67 18.81
CA LEU A 180 14.16 -2.48 18.45
C LEU A 180 12.96 -2.20 19.35
N PHE A 181 13.19 -2.05 20.66
CA PHE A 181 12.16 -1.70 21.63
C PHE A 181 11.54 -0.33 21.33
N ASP A 182 12.37 0.70 21.11
CA ASP A 182 11.90 2.04 20.75
C ASP A 182 11.07 2.02 19.44
N GLN A 183 11.52 1.25 18.44
CA GLN A 183 10.77 1.06 17.19
C GLN A 183 9.46 0.28 17.40
N GLN A 184 9.46 -0.75 18.24
CA GLN A 184 8.25 -1.49 18.57
C GLN A 184 7.25 -0.65 19.38
N GLU A 185 7.72 0.19 20.29
CA GLU A 185 6.88 1.06 21.10
C GLU A 185 6.24 2.15 20.22
N THR A 186 7.03 2.81 19.37
CA THR A 186 6.53 3.82 18.44
C THR A 186 5.53 3.25 17.45
N THR A 187 5.80 2.07 16.88
CA THR A 187 4.87 1.39 15.95
C THR A 187 3.59 0.94 16.65
N THR A 188 3.68 0.40 17.87
CA THR A 188 2.51 0.01 18.67
C THR A 188 1.66 1.22 19.04
N LYS A 189 2.28 2.32 19.49
CA LYS A 189 1.62 3.60 19.76
C LYS A 189 0.90 4.12 18.51
N LEU A 190 1.56 4.10 17.36
CA LEU A 190 0.98 4.54 16.09
C LEU A 190 -0.19 3.65 15.63
N ILE A 191 -0.06 2.32 15.78
CA ILE A 191 -1.15 1.39 15.46
C ILE A 191 -2.35 1.66 16.36
N ASN A 192 -2.12 1.85 17.67
CA ASN A 192 -3.19 2.08 18.64
C ASN A 192 -3.85 3.45 18.43
N SER A 193 -3.06 4.51 18.24
CA SER A 193 -3.58 5.86 17.97
C SER A 193 -4.37 5.90 16.67
N ASN A 194 -3.86 5.31 15.59
CA ASN A 194 -4.60 5.21 14.34
C ASN A 194 -5.86 4.36 14.48
N CYS A 195 -5.85 3.31 15.31
CA CYS A 195 -7.04 2.50 15.57
C CYS A 195 -8.13 3.30 16.30
N ILE A 196 -7.74 4.08 17.31
CA ILE A 196 -8.64 4.95 18.07
C ILE A 196 -9.16 6.08 17.19
N ALA A 197 -8.28 6.78 16.47
CA ALA A 197 -8.65 7.84 15.56
C ALA A 197 -9.60 7.34 14.46
N LEU A 198 -9.40 6.12 13.93
CA LEU A 198 -10.32 5.54 12.94
C LEU A 198 -11.68 5.18 13.54
N LYS A 199 -11.73 4.67 14.77
CA LYS A 199 -13.02 4.44 15.45
C LYS A 199 -13.76 5.75 15.66
N GLU A 200 -13.05 6.80 16.04
CA GLU A 200 -13.61 8.13 16.25
C GLU A 200 -14.04 8.76 14.93
N VAL A 201 -13.20 8.75 13.90
CA VAL A 201 -13.55 9.22 12.55
C VAL A 201 -14.69 8.42 11.96
N LYS A 202 -14.75 7.09 12.14
CA LYS A 202 -15.87 6.28 11.66
C LYS A 202 -17.17 6.61 12.39
N LYS A 203 -17.09 6.92 13.69
CA LYS A 203 -18.23 7.39 14.49
C LYS A 203 -18.67 8.77 14.06
N ILE A 204 -17.73 9.72 13.93
CA ILE A 204 -17.97 11.06 13.42
C ILE A 204 -18.52 11.02 11.99
N LEU A 205 -18.04 10.14 11.11
CA LEU A 205 -18.59 9.95 9.76
C LEU A 205 -20.00 9.34 9.78
N ALA A 206 -20.29 8.45 10.73
CA ALA A 206 -21.65 7.96 10.93
C ALA A 206 -22.58 9.06 11.46
N ASP A 207 -22.07 9.95 12.30
CA ASP A 207 -22.81 11.08 12.89
C ASP A 207 -22.93 12.28 11.92
N LEU A 208 -21.92 12.51 11.05
CA LEU A 208 -21.87 13.53 9.99
C LEU A 208 -22.51 13.06 8.69
N ASN A 209 -22.88 11.79 8.57
CA ASN A 209 -23.74 11.27 7.50
C ASN A 209 -25.18 11.86 7.52
N GLY A 210 -25.39 12.99 8.21
CA GLY A 210 -26.25 14.08 7.72
C GLY A 210 -25.80 14.53 6.33
N ASN A 211 -26.20 13.73 5.36
CA ASN A 211 -25.66 13.57 4.02
C ASN A 211 -26.21 14.58 2.98
N ASP A 212 -27.00 15.56 3.40
CA ASP A 212 -27.97 16.16 2.48
C ASP A 212 -27.33 17.03 1.39
N GLN A 213 -26.19 17.67 1.65
CA GLN A 213 -25.53 18.49 0.62
C GLN A 213 -24.59 17.69 -0.29
N GLU A 214 -23.85 16.71 0.24
CA GLU A 214 -22.91 15.92 -0.57
C GLU A 214 -23.67 14.91 -1.45
N LYS A 215 -24.73 14.29 -0.93
CA LYS A 215 -25.66 13.50 -1.76
C LYS A 215 -26.37 14.34 -2.80
N ASN A 216 -26.74 15.58 -2.48
CA ASN A 216 -27.38 16.46 -3.47
C ASN A 216 -26.41 16.80 -4.60
N ILE A 217 -25.14 17.09 -4.30
CA ILE A 217 -24.13 17.37 -5.33
C ILE A 217 -23.80 16.11 -6.14
N GLU A 218 -23.70 14.93 -5.52
CA GLU A 218 -23.53 13.66 -6.25
C GLU A 218 -24.74 13.32 -7.13
N GLN A 219 -25.96 13.64 -6.66
CA GLN A 219 -27.17 13.52 -7.46
C GLN A 219 -27.14 14.47 -8.66
N LEU A 220 -26.64 15.71 -8.50
CA LEU A 220 -26.46 16.65 -9.61
C LEU A 220 -25.46 16.12 -10.65
N PHE A 221 -24.35 15.51 -10.22
CA PHE A 221 -23.42 14.84 -11.13
C PHE A 221 -24.06 13.61 -11.82
N SER A 222 -24.90 12.86 -11.11
CA SER A 222 -25.61 11.71 -11.67
C SER A 222 -26.66 12.15 -12.71
N SER A 223 -27.35 13.27 -12.49
CA SER A 223 -28.28 13.83 -13.48
C SER A 223 -27.56 14.33 -14.74
N LEU A 224 -26.35 14.88 -14.58
CA LEU A 224 -25.50 15.28 -15.70
C LEU A 224 -25.02 14.08 -16.52
N GLU A 225 -24.83 12.93 -15.88
CA GLU A 225 -24.49 11.68 -16.55
C GLU A 225 -25.69 11.15 -17.35
N SER A 226 -26.89 11.13 -16.76
CA SER A 226 -28.11 10.73 -17.49
C SER A 226 -28.46 11.67 -18.64
N ASP A 227 -28.26 12.99 -18.49
CA ASP A 227 -28.46 13.94 -19.59
C ASP A 227 -27.42 13.72 -20.71
N SER A 228 -26.16 13.43 -20.35
CA SER A 228 -25.14 13.14 -21.36
C SER A 228 -25.37 11.81 -22.08
N ASP A 229 -25.85 10.79 -21.37
CA ASP A 229 -26.15 9.47 -21.95
C ASP A 229 -27.37 9.55 -22.85
N THR A 230 -28.41 10.28 -22.46
CA THR A 230 -29.58 10.52 -23.32
C THR A 230 -29.23 11.35 -24.56
N GLU A 231 -28.37 12.36 -24.46
CA GLU A 231 -27.86 13.11 -25.63
C GLU A 231 -27.02 12.20 -26.55
N HIS A 232 -26.21 11.30 -25.99
CA HIS A 232 -25.47 10.29 -26.74
C HIS A 232 -26.38 9.27 -27.44
N GLU A 233 -27.45 8.80 -26.78
CA GLU A 233 -28.46 7.92 -27.38
C GLU A 233 -29.29 8.64 -28.45
N LEU A 234 -29.67 9.90 -28.22
CA LEU A 234 -30.41 10.71 -29.19
C LEU A 234 -29.56 11.06 -30.40
N SER A 235 -28.28 11.39 -30.21
CA SER A 235 -27.36 11.63 -31.32
C SER A 235 -27.08 10.33 -32.10
N PHE A 236 -26.97 9.19 -31.43
CA PHE A 236 -26.87 7.88 -32.08
C PHE A 236 -28.14 7.52 -32.87
N MET A 237 -29.33 7.71 -32.31
CA MET A 237 -30.60 7.51 -33.02
C MET A 237 -30.77 8.49 -34.18
N LYS A 238 -30.35 9.74 -34.02
CA LYS A 238 -30.37 10.74 -35.09
C LYS A 238 -29.38 10.38 -36.20
N GLU A 239 -28.22 9.82 -35.87
CA GLU A 239 -27.28 9.28 -36.84
C GLU A 239 -27.85 8.06 -37.57
N LEU A 240 -28.58 7.19 -36.87
CA LEU A 240 -29.26 6.05 -37.47
C LEU A 240 -30.39 6.48 -38.42
N LEU A 241 -31.21 7.44 -38.01
CA LEU A 241 -32.28 8.03 -38.83
C LEU A 241 -31.72 8.83 -40.03
N THR A 242 -30.58 9.48 -39.87
CA THR A 242 -29.91 10.16 -40.99
C THR A 242 -29.27 9.17 -41.96
N LYS A 243 -28.74 8.03 -41.48
CA LYS A 243 -28.31 6.92 -42.35
C LYS A 243 -29.48 6.24 -43.08
N GLU A 244 -30.63 6.04 -42.44
CA GLU A 244 -31.83 5.50 -43.11
C GLU A 244 -32.43 6.47 -44.14
N SER A 245 -32.40 7.78 -43.87
CA SER A 245 -32.85 8.79 -44.85
C SER A 245 -31.88 8.96 -46.04
N VAL A 246 -30.57 8.73 -45.85
CA VAL A 246 -29.62 8.59 -46.97
C VAL A 246 -29.94 7.34 -47.80
N THR A 247 -30.38 6.25 -47.17
CA THR A 247 -30.78 5.01 -47.88
C THR A 247 -32.05 5.22 -48.73
N GLN A 248 -32.96 6.10 -48.31
CA GLN A 248 -34.13 6.50 -49.12
C GLN A 248 -33.80 7.53 -50.22
N GLN A 249 -32.77 8.36 -50.04
CA GLN A 249 -32.27 9.25 -51.10
C GLN A 249 -31.41 8.52 -52.15
N GLU A 250 -30.83 7.37 -51.80
CA GLU A 250 -30.11 6.51 -52.75
C GLU A 250 -31.06 5.56 -53.51
N LEU A 251 -32.21 5.18 -52.92
CA LEU A 251 -33.29 4.47 -53.63
C LEU A 251 -34.09 5.35 -54.61
N THR A 252 -34.06 6.68 -54.45
CA THR A 252 -34.75 7.63 -55.35
C THR A 252 -33.89 8.11 -56.51
N LYS A 253 -32.56 7.90 -56.48
CA LYS A 253 -31.64 8.23 -57.59
C LYS A 253 -31.48 7.13 -58.65
N LEU A 254 -32.11 5.96 -58.47
CA LEU A 254 -32.06 4.85 -59.43
C LEU A 254 -33.29 4.75 -60.34
N LYS A 255 -34.15 5.78 -60.40
CA LYS A 255 -35.44 5.72 -61.12
C LYS A 255 -35.65 6.78 -62.21
N GLU A 256 -34.59 7.23 -62.87
CA GLU A 256 -34.69 7.95 -64.15
C GLU A 256 -33.70 7.36 -65.16
N GLU A 257 -34.16 6.37 -65.94
CA GLU A 257 -33.96 6.26 -67.40
C GLU A 257 -34.66 5.01 -68.00
N THR A 258 -35.77 5.24 -68.74
CA THR A 258 -36.32 4.46 -69.89
C THR A 258 -37.18 3.18 -69.63
N PRO A 259 -38.05 2.72 -70.57
CA PRO A 259 -39.52 2.90 -70.55
C PRO A 259 -40.34 1.58 -70.39
N LEU A 260 -41.67 1.73 -70.20
CA LEU A 260 -42.73 0.71 -69.96
C LEU A 260 -42.61 -0.63 -70.74
N PRO A 261 -43.13 -1.74 -70.15
CA PRO A 261 -44.50 -2.16 -70.46
C PRO A 261 -45.35 -2.44 -69.20
N ASP A 262 -46.35 -1.59 -68.94
CA ASP A 262 -47.49 -1.90 -68.06
C ASP A 262 -48.49 -2.74 -68.87
N SER A 263 -48.60 -4.03 -68.58
CA SER A 263 -49.64 -4.88 -69.19
C SER A 263 -50.01 -6.13 -68.39
N GLU A 264 -49.28 -6.53 -67.34
CA GLU A 264 -49.59 -7.80 -66.65
C GLU A 264 -50.30 -7.63 -65.31
N VAL A 265 -50.12 -6.48 -64.64
CA VAL A 265 -50.69 -6.25 -63.30
C VAL A 265 -52.14 -5.75 -63.35
N ASP A 266 -52.52 -5.02 -64.41
CA ASP A 266 -53.90 -4.52 -64.57
C ASP A 266 -54.88 -5.63 -64.98
N ASP A 267 -54.42 -6.64 -65.73
CA ASP A 267 -55.22 -7.81 -66.09
C ASP A 267 -55.53 -8.70 -64.86
N GLU A 268 -54.60 -8.79 -63.91
CA GLU A 268 -54.81 -9.52 -62.64
C GLU A 268 -55.78 -8.77 -61.70
N LEU A 269 -55.77 -7.44 -61.72
CA LEU A 269 -56.71 -6.64 -60.92
C LEU A 269 -58.12 -6.63 -61.52
N GLU A 270 -58.26 -6.70 -62.85
CA GLU A 270 -59.57 -6.78 -63.49
C GLU A 270 -60.23 -8.17 -63.35
N THR A 271 -59.42 -9.24 -63.34
CA THR A 271 -59.90 -10.61 -63.08
C THR A 271 -60.35 -10.80 -61.63
N LEU A 272 -59.64 -10.20 -60.66
CA LEU A 272 -60.06 -10.19 -59.25
C LEU A 272 -61.32 -9.35 -59.01
N ARG A 273 -61.54 -8.27 -59.78
CA ARG A 273 -62.82 -7.51 -59.73
C ARG A 273 -63.99 -8.31 -60.28
N LYS A 274 -63.82 -9.03 -61.39
CA LYS A 274 -64.88 -9.88 -61.96
C LYS A 274 -65.24 -11.09 -61.09
N GLN A 275 -64.33 -11.57 -60.25
CA GLN A 275 -64.61 -12.63 -59.26
C GLN A 275 -65.40 -12.13 -58.04
N LEU A 276 -65.38 -10.83 -57.75
CA LEU A 276 -66.08 -10.25 -56.61
C LEU A 276 -67.53 -9.87 -56.92
N ASP A 277 -67.86 -9.60 -58.19
CA ASP A 277 -69.22 -9.27 -58.66
C ASP A 277 -70.07 -10.52 -59.00
N ASN A 278 -69.52 -11.73 -58.87
CA ASN A 278 -70.22 -13.00 -59.14
C ASN A 278 -70.48 -13.85 -57.87
N LEU A 279 -70.45 -13.20 -56.70
CA LEU A 279 -70.88 -13.70 -55.39
C LEU A 279 -72.12 -12.94 -54.93
#